data_AF-A0A2I2YAG0-F1
#
_entry.id   AF-A0A2I2YAG0-F1
#
_cell.length_a   1.000
_cell.length_b   1.000
_cell.length_c   1.000
_cell.angle_alpha   90.00
_cell.angle_beta   90.00
_cell.angle_gamma   90.00
#
_symmetry.space_group_name_H-M   'P 1'
#
loop_
_entity.id
_entity.type
_entity.pdbx_description
1 polymer ?
#
loop_
_entity_poly.entity_id
_entity_poly.type
_entity_poly.pdbx_seq_one_letter_code
_entity_poly.pdbx_strand_id
1 'polypeptide(L)'
;MEDKPIWKQVGSSFIQHYYQLFDNDRTQLGAIYMDFQGKAAIVENLSSLPFQKIQHSITPMPDSCIISMAVGQLKADEDLIMGFHQMFLLKNINDAFTNDMFRLALHNFG
;
A
#
# COMPACT_ATOMS: atom_id res chain seq x y z
N MET A 1 -15.52 22.51 -14.09
CA MET A 1 -15.01 21.26 -13.50
C MET A 1 -13.62 21.60 -12.98
N GLU A 2 -13.41 21.61 -11.67
CA GLU A 2 -12.07 21.86 -11.11
C GLU A 2 -11.21 20.63 -11.37
N ASP A 3 -10.10 20.81 -12.09
CA ASP A 3 -9.14 19.74 -12.31
C ASP A 3 -8.57 19.29 -10.97
N LYS A 4 -8.70 18.00 -10.66
CA LYS A 4 -8.15 17.43 -9.44
C LYS A 4 -6.63 17.69 -9.43
N PRO A 5 -6.05 18.17 -8.32
CA PRO A 5 -4.63 18.46 -8.26
C PRO A 5 -3.78 17.25 -8.65
N ILE A 6 -2.67 17.48 -9.35
CA ILE A 6 -1.81 16.43 -9.90
C ILE A 6 -1.37 15.40 -8.85
N TRP A 7 -1.05 15.84 -7.62
CA TRP A 7 -0.66 14.95 -6.52
C TRP A 7 -1.78 14.00 -6.10
N LYS A 8 -3.05 14.42 -6.18
CA LYS A 8 -4.20 13.58 -5.83
C LYS A 8 -4.41 12.48 -6.87
N GLN A 9 -4.15 12.78 -8.14
CA GLN A 9 -4.20 11.78 -9.22
C GLN A 9 -3.06 10.77 -9.08
N VAL A 10 -1.83 11.24 -8.87
CA VAL A 10 -0.65 10.39 -8.66
C VAL A 10 -0.84 9.48 -7.45
N GLY A 11 -1.25 10.03 -6.30
CA GLY A 11 -1.47 9.25 -5.08
C GLY A 11 -2.54 8.18 -5.25
N SER A 12 -3.68 8.51 -5.87
CA SER A 12 -4.77 7.54 -6.09
C SER A 12 -4.34 6.41 -7.05
N SER A 13 -3.69 6.75 -8.16
CA SER A 13 -3.19 5.77 -9.13
C SER A 13 -2.12 4.87 -8.51
N PHE A 14 -1.24 5.44 -7.67
CA PHE A 14 -0.23 4.67 -6.95
C PHE A 14 -0.86 3.67 -5.99
N ILE A 15 -1.80 4.10 -5.14
CA ILE A 15 -2.50 3.23 -4.19
C ILE A 15 -3.19 2.08 -4.92
N GLN A 16 -3.90 2.40 -6.01
CA GLN A 16 -4.55 1.38 -6.83
C GLN A 16 -3.53 0.38 -7.38
N HIS A 17 -2.41 0.85 -7.94
CA HIS A 17 -1.38 -0.02 -8.51
C HIS A 17 -0.69 -0.88 -7.46
N TYR A 18 -0.36 -0.31 -6.29
CA TYR A 18 0.25 -1.02 -5.16
C TYR A 18 -0.60 -2.22 -4.73
N TYR A 19 -1.88 -2.01 -4.42
CA TYR A 19 -2.74 -3.10 -3.93
C TYR A 19 -3.11 -4.09 -5.03
N GLN A 20 -3.20 -3.67 -6.29
CA GLN A 20 -3.34 -4.59 -7.41
C GLN A 20 -2.14 -5.54 -7.50
N LEU A 21 -0.91 -5.04 -7.40
CA LEU A 21 0.27 -5.90 -7.37
C LEU A 21 0.29 -6.77 -6.11
N PHE A 22 -0.02 -6.21 -4.94
CA PHE A 22 0.00 -6.95 -3.68
C PHE A 22 -0.96 -8.15 -3.68
N ASP A 23 -2.19 -7.96 -4.16
CA ASP A 23 -3.24 -8.99 -4.14
C ASP A 23 -3.00 -10.10 -5.19
N ASN A 24 -2.33 -9.78 -6.29
CA ASN A 24 -2.14 -10.72 -7.41
C ASN A 24 -0.74 -11.36 -7.43
N ASP A 25 0.31 -10.56 -7.28
CA ASP A 25 1.70 -11.02 -7.30
C ASP A 25 2.62 -10.06 -6.53
N ARG A 26 2.69 -10.26 -5.21
CA ARG A 26 3.50 -9.45 -4.30
C ARG A 26 5.01 -9.48 -4.59
N THR A 27 5.51 -10.45 -5.37
CA THR A 27 6.93 -10.51 -5.75
C THR A 27 7.32 -9.36 -6.68
N GLN A 28 6.34 -8.82 -7.42
CA GLN A 28 6.54 -7.70 -8.33
C GLN A 28 6.58 -6.33 -7.64
N LEU A 29 6.23 -6.26 -6.34
CA LEU A 29 6.27 -5.01 -5.57
C LEU A 29 7.68 -4.40 -5.53
N GLY A 30 8.73 -5.19 -5.76
CA GLY A 30 10.09 -4.66 -5.89
C GLY A 30 10.22 -3.56 -6.95
N ALA A 31 9.43 -3.57 -8.01
CA ALA A 31 9.50 -2.59 -9.09
C ALA A 31 9.10 -1.17 -8.66
N ILE A 32 8.26 -1.05 -7.63
CA ILE A 32 7.74 0.23 -7.16
C ILE A 32 8.56 0.84 -6.02
N TYR A 33 9.42 0.05 -5.35
CA TYR A 33 10.39 0.55 -4.37
C TYR A 33 11.62 1.11 -5.08
N MET A 34 12.10 2.27 -4.60
CA MET A 34 13.35 2.86 -5.05
C MET A 34 14.53 1.95 -4.67
N ASP A 35 15.57 1.87 -5.51
CA ASP A 35 16.77 1.02 -5.34
C ASP A 35 17.72 1.57 -4.24
N PHE A 36 17.17 1.85 -3.05
CA PHE A 36 17.89 2.24 -1.85
C PHE A 36 18.07 1.02 -0.93
N GLN A 37 18.87 1.18 0.14
CA GLN A 37 19.06 0.17 1.16
C GLN A 37 17.71 -0.38 1.64
N GLY A 38 17.51 -1.70 1.47
CA GLY A 38 16.34 -2.39 2.01
C GLY A 38 15.34 -2.92 0.99
N LYS A 39 15.39 -2.55 -0.30
CA LYS A 39 14.44 -3.09 -1.30
C LYS A 39 14.39 -4.63 -1.33
N ALA A 40 15.56 -5.28 -1.36
CA ALA A 40 15.63 -6.75 -1.33
C ALA A 40 14.99 -7.32 -0.05
N ALA A 41 15.32 -6.74 1.11
CA ALA A 41 14.75 -7.15 2.40
C ALA A 41 13.24 -6.89 2.49
N ILE A 42 12.74 -5.82 1.87
CA ILE A 42 11.31 -5.53 1.81
C ILE A 42 10.60 -6.57 0.95
N VAL A 43 11.09 -6.86 -0.25
CA VAL A 43 10.49 -7.87 -1.14
C VAL A 43 10.54 -9.25 -0.49
N GLU A 44 11.64 -9.59 0.18
CA GLU A 44 11.76 -10.84 0.94
C GLU A 44 10.72 -10.92 2.07
N ASN A 45 10.61 -9.86 2.89
CA ASN A 45 9.61 -9.78 3.96
C ASN A 45 8.18 -9.96 3.42
N LEU A 46 7.81 -9.18 2.41
CA LEU A 46 6.49 -9.26 1.76
C LEU A 46 6.23 -10.64 1.16
N SER A 47 7.24 -11.26 0.56
CA SER A 47 7.13 -12.61 0.00
C SER A 47 6.95 -13.67 1.08
N SER A 48 7.61 -13.50 2.23
CA SER A 48 7.57 -14.42 3.38
C SER A 48 6.29 -14.40 4.20
N LEU A 49 5.37 -13.46 3.93
CA LEU A 49 4.13 -13.35 4.69
C LEU A 49 3.32 -14.65 4.61
N PRO A 50 2.80 -15.17 5.74
CA PRO A 50 2.27 -16.52 5.86
C PRO A 50 0.81 -16.64 5.36
N PHE A 51 0.52 -16.13 4.17
CA PHE A 51 -0.78 -16.29 3.50
C PHE A 51 -0.61 -16.62 2.01
N GLN A 52 -1.58 -17.34 1.45
CA GLN A 52 -1.60 -17.71 0.03
C GLN A 52 -2.31 -16.66 -0.82
N LYS A 53 -3.45 -16.16 -0.34
CA LYS A 53 -4.26 -15.13 -0.99
C LYS A 53 -4.53 -14.00 -0.01
N ILE A 54 -4.59 -12.78 -0.54
CA ILE A 54 -5.01 -11.61 0.20
C ILE A 54 -5.84 -10.73 -0.71
N GLN A 55 -6.82 -10.04 -0.14
CA GLN A 55 -7.62 -9.05 -0.83
C GLN A 55 -7.71 -7.79 0.02
N HIS A 56 -7.39 -6.64 -0.57
CA HIS A 56 -7.55 -5.34 0.08
C HIS A 56 -8.76 -4.58 -0.45
N SER A 57 -9.50 -3.95 0.46
CA SER A 57 -10.56 -2.99 0.16
C SER A 57 -10.18 -1.64 0.74
N ILE A 58 -9.86 -0.69 -0.13
CA ILE A 58 -9.31 0.61 0.25
C ILE A 58 -10.42 1.64 0.36
N THR A 59 -10.45 2.35 1.48
CA THR A 59 -11.26 3.57 1.63
C THR A 59 -10.38 4.75 1.20
N PRO A 60 -10.66 5.39 0.05
CA PRO A 60 -9.84 6.49 -0.43
C PRO A 60 -9.95 7.69 0.52
N MET A 61 -8.83 8.10 1.11
CA MET A 61 -8.75 9.29 1.93
C MET A 61 -8.60 10.54 1.05
N PRO A 62 -9.23 11.67 1.41
CA PRO A 62 -9.02 12.95 0.73
C PRO A 62 -7.62 13.48 1.04
N ASP A 63 -6.60 12.95 0.37
CA ASP A 63 -5.21 13.30 0.64
C ASP A 63 -4.82 14.62 -0.05
N SER A 64 -4.21 15.51 0.74
CA SER A 64 -3.79 16.86 0.35
C SER A 64 -2.26 16.99 0.23
N CYS A 65 -1.50 15.90 0.06
CA CYS A 65 -0.03 15.96 0.08
C CYS A 65 0.65 14.85 -0.73
N ILE A 66 1.99 14.95 -0.81
CA ILE A 66 2.97 13.96 -1.30
C ILE A 66 2.97 12.65 -0.46
N ILE A 67 2.17 12.62 0.61
CA ILE A 67 1.93 11.48 1.49
C ILE A 67 0.58 10.88 1.10
N SER A 68 0.59 9.62 0.68
CA SER A 68 -0.64 8.85 0.41
C SER A 68 -0.95 7.99 1.62
N MET A 69 -2.18 8.06 2.13
CA MET A 69 -2.65 7.22 3.22
C MET A 69 -3.76 6.29 2.74
N ALA A 70 -3.58 4.99 2.98
CA ALA A 70 -4.63 4.00 2.80
C ALA A 70 -5.17 3.58 4.16
N VAL A 71 -6.48 3.70 4.31
CA VAL A 71 -7.23 3.07 5.39
C VAL A 71 -8.16 2.08 4.73
N GLY A 72 -8.25 0.88 5.26
CA GLY A 72 -9.05 -0.14 4.61
C GLY A 72 -9.26 -1.38 5.43
N GLN A 73 -9.80 -2.38 4.75
CA GLN A 73 -9.98 -3.73 5.25
C GLN A 73 -9.19 -4.69 4.37
N LEU A 74 -8.67 -5.75 4.97
CA LEU A 74 -8.05 -6.84 4.26
C LEU A 74 -8.59 -8.18 4.74
N LYS A 75 -8.62 -9.16 3.84
CA LYS A 75 -8.87 -10.56 4.16
C LYS A 75 -7.72 -11.39 3.63
N ALA A 76 -7.02 -12.10 4.51
CA ALA A 76 -6.00 -13.08 4.15
C ALA A 76 -6.63 -14.47 4.22
N ASP A 77 -6.53 -15.25 3.15
CA ASP A 77 -7.08 -16.60 3.05
C ASP A 77 -8.54 -16.70 3.56
N GLU A 78 -8.78 -17.51 4.61
CA GLU A 78 -10.08 -17.66 5.26
C GLU A 78 -10.16 -16.98 6.63
N ASP A 79 -9.19 -16.11 6.94
CA ASP A 79 -9.17 -15.35 8.19
C ASP A 79 -10.31 -14.31 8.23
N LEU A 80 -10.52 -13.76 9.43
CA LEU A 80 -11.44 -12.66 9.64
C LEU A 80 -10.97 -11.42 8.86
N ILE A 81 -11.95 -10.62 8.41
CA ILE A 81 -11.67 -9.31 7.83
C ILE A 81 -11.06 -8.41 8.90
N MET A 82 -9.86 -7.89 8.63
CA MET A 82 -9.14 -7.00 9.54
C MET A 82 -9.08 -5.59 8.97
N GLY A 83 -9.24 -4.59 9.83
CA GLY A 83 -8.90 -3.21 9.47
C GLY A 83 -7.38 -3.04 9.40
N PHE A 84 -6.90 -2.10 8.59
CA PHE A 84 -5.50 -1.72 8.56
C PHE A 84 -5.34 -0.23 8.22
N HIS A 85 -4.15 0.30 8.52
CA HIS A 85 -3.70 1.59 8.02
C HIS A 85 -2.30 1.46 7.41
N GLN A 86 -2.11 2.13 6.28
CA GLN A 86 -0.83 2.17 5.59
C GLN A 86 -0.54 3.58 5.10
N MET A 87 0.71 4.02 5.25
CA MET A 87 1.17 5.33 4.80
C MET A 87 2.36 5.18 3.87
N PHE A 88 2.31 5.88 2.75
CA PHE A 88 3.36 5.94 1.74
C PHE A 88 3.86 7.36 1.59
N LEU A 89 5.19 7.52 1.61
CA LEU A 89 5.83 8.77 1.20
C LEU A 89 6.37 8.62 -0.23
N LEU A 90 5.67 9.21 -1.18
CA LEU A 90 6.11 9.29 -2.58
C LEU A 90 7.20 10.37 -2.67
N LYS A 91 8.27 10.13 -3.43
CA LYS A 91 9.20 11.21 -3.81
C LYS A 91 9.05 11.50 -5.28
N ASN A 92 9.14 12.78 -5.66
CA ASN A 92 9.14 13.23 -7.06
C ASN A 92 10.49 12.93 -7.76
N ILE A 93 11.06 11.76 -7.49
CA ILE A 93 12.25 11.24 -8.16
C ILE A 93 11.83 9.86 -8.66
N ASN A 94 11.56 9.75 -9.96
CA ASN A 94 11.17 8.51 -10.63
C ASN A 94 9.90 7.81 -10.10
N ASP A 95 8.94 8.56 -9.53
CA ASP A 95 7.68 8.04 -8.99
C ASP A 95 7.81 6.86 -8.00
N ALA A 96 8.98 6.73 -7.38
CA ALA A 96 9.25 5.68 -6.42
C ALA A 96 9.08 6.19 -4.98
N PHE A 97 8.61 5.31 -4.11
CA PHE A 97 8.44 5.63 -2.69
C PHE A 97 9.68 5.27 -1.90
N THR A 98 9.81 5.96 -0.77
CA THR A 98 10.98 5.83 0.12
C THR A 98 10.62 5.33 1.51
N ASN A 99 9.35 5.42 1.90
CA ASN A 99 8.87 4.97 3.19
C ASN A 99 7.50 4.33 3.01
N ASP A 100 7.31 3.22 3.72
CA ASP A 100 6.09 2.42 3.77
C ASP A 100 5.91 1.95 5.21
N MET A 101 4.82 2.39 5.83
CA MET A 101 4.47 2.02 7.19
C MET A 101 3.11 1.37 7.18
N PHE A 102 3.07 0.06 7.45
CA PHE A 102 1.87 -0.74 7.56
C PHE A 102 1.59 -1.12 9.02
N ARG A 103 0.32 -1.07 9.42
CA ARG A 103 -0.15 -1.60 10.71
C ARG A 103 -1.57 -2.14 10.58
N LEU A 104 -1.79 -3.32 11.14
CA LEU A 104 -3.14 -3.85 11.36
C LEU A 104 -3.85 -3.03 12.46
N ALA A 105 -5.15 -2.79 12.26
CA ALA A 105 -6.03 -2.23 13.27
C ALA A 105 -6.37 -3.32 14.30
N LEU A 106 -5.45 -3.55 15.24
CA LEU A 106 -5.62 -4.48 16.34
C LEU A 106 -6.52 -3.87 17.42
N HIS A 107 -7.77 -3.60 17.09
CA HIS A 107 -8.80 -3.39 18.09
C HIS A 107 -9.75 -4.59 18.05
N ASN A 108 -9.52 -5.53 18.96
CA ASN A 108 -10.45 -6.60 19.27
C ASN A 108 -11.67 -5.97 19.97
N PHE A 109 -12.65 -5.49 19.21
CA PHE A 109 -13.98 -5.28 19.79
C PHE A 109 -14.66 -6.65 19.85
N GLY A 110 -14.61 -7.26 21.04
CA GLY A 110 -15.53 -8.33 21.45
C GLY A 110 -16.85 -7.74 21.92
#